data_AF-A0A1M5D4Y6-F1
#
_entry.id   AF-A0A1M5D4Y6-F1
#
_cell.length_a   1.000
_cell.length_b   1.000
_cell.length_c   1.000
_cell.angle_alpha   90.00
_cell.angle_beta   90.00
_cell.angle_gamma   90.00
#
_symmetry.space_group_name_H-M   'P 1'
#
loop_
_entity.id
_entity.type
_entity.pdbx_description
1 polymer ?
#
loop_
_entity_poly.entity_id
_entity_poly.type
_entity_poly.pdbx_seq_one_letter_code
_entity_poly.pdbx_strand_id
1 'polypeptide(L)'
;MRAGVAGPGGGRADSFGGRTGLGVGSVGTGGFDAALRDAVLRGVALREAGDGHTAVRAVRRRPRGRDRRGTAMTVVAPHQPAYLPWLGYLARAVEADVFLLLDHVQFCERGWQNRNRLLIGGRPRYLTVPVHRAGRFPQALNEVRVVDAEGWRRRHLRTLDAALGRGRHWEQVRDELVRPMLALESDLLVDITQVFFENCLRALGISCRVVRSSALELGGTRAAGMLVAAARQLGAARVVVGEGSRRYLGELPAVVDGVAIAVSRFRHPTYPQRESSRFVDALSCVDLLARVGVGEASRMLSESVSGEPSP
;
A
#
# COMPACT_ATOMS: atom_id res chain seq x y z
N MET A 1 46.13 26.04 9.32
CA MET A 1 45.28 24.89 8.89
C MET A 1 43.91 25.05 9.52
N ARG A 2 42.89 25.39 8.71
CA ARG A 2 41.52 25.61 9.20
C ARG A 2 40.79 24.27 9.35
N ALA A 3 40.20 24.07 10.52
CA ALA A 3 39.23 23.02 10.79
C ALA A 3 37.93 23.28 10.01
N GLY A 4 37.41 22.22 9.37
CA GLY A 4 36.16 22.25 8.61
C GLY A 4 35.16 21.25 9.22
N VAL A 5 34.05 21.80 9.71
CA VAL A 5 32.89 21.14 10.30
C VAL A 5 32.21 20.22 9.28
N ALA A 6 31.97 18.95 9.63
CA ALA A 6 31.11 18.04 8.88
C ALA A 6 29.71 18.03 9.51
N GLY A 7 28.74 18.65 8.84
CA GLY A 7 27.32 18.63 9.22
C GLY A 7 26.67 17.26 9.01
N PRO A 8 25.45 17.04 9.56
CA PRO A 8 24.79 15.75 9.47
C PRO A 8 24.33 15.50 8.04
N GLY A 9 24.83 14.40 7.46
CA GLY A 9 24.53 13.97 6.10
C GLY A 9 23.04 13.77 5.89
N GLY A 10 22.46 14.54 4.96
CA GLY A 10 21.13 14.30 4.42
C GLY A 10 21.07 12.90 3.81
N GLY A 11 20.30 12.02 4.45
CA GLY A 11 20.02 10.68 3.94
C GLY A 11 19.36 10.78 2.57
N ARG A 12 20.04 10.26 1.55
CA ARG A 12 19.47 10.09 0.21
C ARG A 12 18.27 9.16 0.34
N ALA A 13 17.10 9.66 -0.06
CA ALA A 13 15.93 8.84 -0.27
C ALA A 13 16.24 7.87 -1.41
N ASP A 14 16.69 6.66 -1.07
CA ASP A 14 16.90 5.62 -2.05
C ASP A 14 15.57 5.30 -2.72
N SER A 15 15.56 5.49 -4.03
CA SER A 15 14.42 5.26 -4.91
C SER A 15 13.82 3.88 -4.68
N PHE A 16 12.64 3.81 -4.06
CA PHE A 16 11.81 2.62 -3.85
C PHE A 16 11.19 2.09 -5.16
N GLY A 17 12.03 1.93 -6.19
CA GLY A 17 11.71 1.31 -7.47
C GLY A 17 12.51 0.03 -7.60
N GLY A 18 12.03 -1.06 -6.98
CA GLY A 18 12.34 -2.39 -7.48
C GLY A 18 11.88 -2.49 -8.93
N ARG A 19 12.43 -3.42 -9.72
CA ARG A 19 12.01 -3.65 -11.12
C ARG A 19 10.52 -4.01 -11.16
N THR A 20 9.64 -3.01 -11.24
CA THR A 20 8.19 -3.13 -11.40
C THR A 20 7.88 -2.72 -12.84
N GLY A 21 8.07 -3.65 -13.78
CA GLY A 21 7.48 -3.48 -15.10
C GLY A 21 5.97 -3.70 -14.97
N LEU A 22 5.15 -2.74 -15.40
CA LEU A 22 3.75 -3.01 -15.68
C LEU A 22 3.70 -3.83 -16.98
N GLY A 23 3.96 -5.13 -16.87
CA GLY A 23 3.65 -6.07 -17.93
C GLY A 23 2.14 -6.16 -18.03
N VAL A 24 1.58 -5.64 -19.12
CA VAL A 24 0.15 -5.74 -19.42
C VAL A 24 -0.02 -7.01 -20.25
N GLY A 25 -0.42 -8.11 -19.61
CA GLY A 25 -0.82 -9.33 -20.30
C GLY A 25 -2.18 -9.11 -20.98
N SER A 26 -2.41 -9.74 -22.13
CA SER A 26 -3.72 -9.75 -22.78
C SER A 26 -4.73 -10.52 -21.92
N VAL A 27 -5.78 -9.86 -21.43
CA VAL A 27 -6.84 -10.49 -20.64
C VAL A 27 -8.06 -10.75 -21.54
N GLY A 28 -8.54 -12.00 -21.54
CA GLY A 28 -9.77 -12.40 -22.21
C GLY A 28 -11.02 -11.86 -21.51
N THR A 29 -12.01 -11.46 -22.29
CA THR A 29 -13.29 -10.90 -21.84
C THR A 29 -14.19 -11.99 -21.22
N GLY A 30 -14.06 -12.21 -19.92
CA GLY A 30 -15.04 -12.96 -19.13
C GLY A 30 -16.11 -12.01 -18.58
N GLY A 31 -17.36 -12.19 -19.01
CA GLY A 31 -18.49 -11.34 -18.61
C GLY A 31 -18.78 -11.42 -17.11
N PHE A 32 -18.86 -10.27 -16.46
CA PHE A 32 -19.33 -10.11 -15.08
C PHE A 32 -20.78 -9.63 -15.08
N ASP A 33 -21.58 -10.19 -14.18
CA ASP A 33 -22.99 -9.82 -13.94
C ASP A 33 -23.12 -8.33 -13.56
N ALA A 34 -24.05 -7.64 -14.23
CA ALA A 34 -24.31 -6.20 -14.09
C ALA A 34 -24.69 -5.80 -12.65
N ALA A 35 -25.31 -6.69 -11.88
CA ALA A 35 -25.67 -6.44 -10.49
C ALA A 35 -24.45 -6.37 -9.56
N LEU A 36 -23.43 -7.19 -9.81
CA LEU A 36 -22.18 -7.20 -9.04
C LEU A 36 -21.32 -5.96 -9.36
N ARG A 37 -21.33 -5.53 -10.62
CA ARG A 37 -20.67 -4.30 -11.10
C ARG A 37 -21.20 -3.05 -10.39
N ASP A 38 -22.52 -2.97 -10.24
CA ASP A 38 -23.20 -1.84 -9.59
C ASP A 38 -22.97 -1.81 -8.06
N ALA A 39 -22.86 -2.98 -7.42
CA ALA A 39 -22.51 -3.10 -6.00
C ALA A 39 -21.05 -2.70 -5.69
N VAL A 40 -20.10 -3.04 -6.58
CA VAL A 40 -18.69 -2.65 -6.45
C VAL A 40 -18.49 -1.15 -6.71
N LEU A 41 -19.23 -0.57 -7.67
CA LEU A 41 -19.19 0.86 -7.98
C LEU A 41 -19.85 1.71 -6.90
N ARG A 42 -20.93 1.24 -6.27
CA ARG A 42 -21.59 1.92 -5.13
C ARG A 42 -20.82 1.86 -3.82
N GLY A 43 -19.72 1.11 -3.77
CA GLY A 43 -18.90 0.96 -2.58
C GLY A 43 -19.59 0.08 -1.54
N VAL A 44 -18.89 -0.96 -1.09
CA VAL A 44 -19.20 -1.56 0.20
C VAL A 44 -18.98 -0.47 1.24
N ALA A 45 -20.06 0.18 1.67
CA ALA A 45 -20.04 0.97 2.88
C ALA A 45 -19.53 0.05 3.99
N LEU A 46 -18.40 0.41 4.58
CA LEU A 46 -17.90 -0.22 5.79
C LEU A 46 -19.03 -0.12 6.81
N ARG A 47 -19.74 -1.23 7.07
CA ARG A 47 -20.73 -1.30 8.14
C ARG A 47 -19.99 -1.00 9.44
N GLU A 48 -20.42 0.05 10.14
CA GLU A 48 -19.98 0.31 11.50
C GLU A 48 -20.32 -0.92 12.34
N ALA A 49 -19.30 -1.52 12.94
CA ALA A 49 -19.44 -2.64 13.84
C ALA A 49 -18.70 -2.31 15.14
N GLY A 50 -19.49 -2.13 16.20
CA GLY A 50 -19.18 -2.55 17.57
C GLY A 50 -18.19 -1.71 18.35
N ASP A 51 -18.72 -1.02 19.35
CA ASP A 51 -18.05 -0.37 20.47
C ASP A 51 -16.88 -1.20 21.03
N GLY A 52 -15.66 -0.65 20.94
CA GLY A 52 -14.47 -1.25 21.55
C GLY A 52 -13.13 -0.61 21.15
N HIS A 53 -13.05 0.08 20.01
CA HIS A 53 -11.82 0.76 19.60
C HIS A 53 -11.71 2.15 20.25
N THR A 54 -10.67 2.35 21.06
CA THR A 54 -10.18 3.68 21.48
C THR A 54 -10.25 4.63 20.29
N ALA A 55 -10.96 5.74 20.42
CA ALA A 55 -11.18 6.69 19.33
C ALA A 55 -9.84 7.16 18.73
N VAL A 56 -9.42 6.54 17.62
CA VAL A 56 -8.22 6.95 16.89
C VAL A 56 -8.57 8.20 16.11
N ARG A 57 -7.82 9.28 16.34
CA ARG A 57 -7.96 10.51 15.55
C ARG A 57 -7.67 10.19 14.08
N ALA A 58 -8.64 10.41 13.21
CA ALA A 58 -8.50 10.16 11.78
C ALA A 58 -7.25 10.84 11.21
N VAL A 59 -6.54 10.13 10.33
CA VAL A 59 -5.35 10.66 9.66
C VAL A 59 -5.75 11.87 8.83
N ARG A 60 -5.09 13.01 9.07
CA ARG A 60 -5.41 14.26 8.37
C ARG A 60 -4.85 14.20 6.96
N ARG A 61 -5.72 14.49 6.00
CA ARG A 61 -5.38 14.61 4.58
C ARG A 61 -5.09 16.07 4.24
N ARG A 62 -4.33 16.30 3.16
CA ARG A 62 -4.24 17.64 2.57
C ARG A 62 -5.62 18.11 2.08
N PRO A 63 -5.91 19.42 2.11
CA PRO A 63 -7.12 19.98 1.52
C PRO A 63 -7.23 19.59 0.04
N ARG A 64 -8.42 19.15 -0.39
CA ARG A 64 -8.69 18.77 -1.77
C ARG A 64 -8.71 20.02 -2.67
N GLY A 65 -8.21 19.88 -3.89
CA GLY A 65 -8.53 20.82 -4.96
C GLY A 65 -10.04 20.76 -5.25
N ARG A 66 -10.64 21.92 -5.55
CA ARG A 66 -12.04 22.00 -5.99
C ARG A 66 -12.09 22.22 -7.50
N ASP A 67 -13.10 21.66 -8.15
CA ASP A 67 -13.38 21.97 -9.55
C ASP A 67 -13.95 23.39 -9.72
N ARG A 68 -14.22 23.80 -10.97
CA ARG A 68 -14.81 25.12 -11.29
C ARG A 68 -16.19 25.34 -10.66
N ARG A 69 -16.87 24.28 -10.21
CA ARG A 69 -18.17 24.30 -9.55
C ARG A 69 -18.06 24.20 -8.02
N GLY A 70 -16.85 24.19 -7.47
CA GLY A 70 -16.60 24.12 -6.03
C GLY A 70 -16.69 22.71 -5.44
N THR A 71 -16.86 21.68 -6.27
CA THR A 71 -16.96 20.27 -5.87
C THR A 71 -15.58 19.71 -5.57
N ALA A 72 -15.45 18.94 -4.49
CA ALA A 72 -14.22 18.25 -4.15
C ALA A 72 -13.85 17.24 -5.24
N MET A 73 -12.65 17.37 -5.79
CA MET A 73 -12.17 16.46 -6.84
C MET A 73 -11.79 15.10 -6.27
N THR A 74 -12.34 14.02 -6.84
CA THR A 74 -11.99 12.64 -6.49
C THR A 74 -10.55 12.33 -6.90
N VAL A 75 -9.78 11.78 -5.97
CA VAL A 75 -8.38 11.37 -6.16
C VAL A 75 -8.25 9.85 -6.14
N VAL A 76 -7.64 9.28 -7.17
CA VAL A 76 -7.33 7.85 -7.26
C VAL A 76 -5.83 7.61 -7.05
N ALA A 77 -5.49 6.65 -6.19
CA ALA A 77 -4.13 6.15 -6.02
C ALA A 77 -4.01 4.71 -6.52
N PRO A 78 -3.45 4.48 -7.71
CA PRO A 78 -3.19 3.14 -8.20
C PRO A 78 -1.94 2.55 -7.57
N HIS A 79 -2.02 1.30 -7.13
CA HIS A 79 -0.85 0.50 -6.81
C HIS A 79 -1.14 -0.99 -6.80
N GLN A 80 -0.12 -1.81 -7.06
CA GLN A 80 -0.22 -3.25 -6.90
C GLN A 80 -0.47 -3.63 -5.43
N PRO A 81 -1.26 -4.68 -5.14
CA PRO A 81 -1.27 -5.35 -3.85
C PRO A 81 0.15 -5.64 -3.33
N ALA A 82 0.36 -5.46 -2.03
CA ALA A 82 1.67 -5.66 -1.39
C ALA A 82 1.52 -6.42 -0.08
N TYR A 83 2.39 -7.40 0.14
CA TYR A 83 2.47 -8.13 1.40
C TYR A 83 3.07 -7.23 2.49
N LEU A 84 2.37 -7.11 3.63
CA LEU A 84 2.81 -6.33 4.79
C LEU A 84 3.39 -4.96 4.37
N PRO A 85 2.63 -4.08 3.68
CA PRO A 85 3.13 -2.90 2.98
C PRO A 85 4.00 -1.97 3.83
N TRP A 86 4.82 -1.16 3.18
CA TRP A 86 5.63 -0.12 3.83
C TRP A 86 4.83 1.17 4.06
N LEU A 87 5.36 2.10 4.86
CA LEU A 87 4.65 3.34 5.22
C LEU A 87 4.27 4.22 4.02
N GLY A 88 5.13 4.30 3.00
CA GLY A 88 4.84 5.04 1.77
C GLY A 88 3.66 4.49 0.96
N TYR A 89 3.31 3.21 1.14
CA TYR A 89 2.10 2.62 0.58
C TYR A 89 0.85 3.15 1.28
N LEU A 90 0.86 3.14 2.61
CA LEU A 90 -0.23 3.66 3.44
C LEU A 90 -0.39 5.18 3.25
N ALA A 91 0.71 5.93 3.19
CA ALA A 91 0.73 7.36 2.93
C ALA A 91 0.01 7.71 1.61
N ARG A 92 0.13 6.87 0.57
CA ARG A 92 -0.60 7.10 -0.67
C ARG A 92 -2.11 6.92 -0.50
N ALA A 93 -2.54 5.99 0.35
CA ALA A 93 -3.97 5.85 0.71
C ALA A 93 -4.48 7.04 1.53
N VAL A 94 -3.61 7.72 2.28
CA VAL A 94 -3.96 8.99 2.93
C VAL A 94 -4.29 10.06 1.90
N GLU A 95 -3.55 10.13 0.78
CA GLU A 95 -3.77 11.13 -0.28
C GLU A 95 -5.00 10.84 -1.16
N ALA A 96 -5.60 9.66 -1.09
CA ALA A 96 -6.60 9.20 -2.06
C ALA A 96 -8.00 8.95 -1.49
N ASP A 97 -9.01 9.24 -2.28
CA ASP A 97 -10.39 8.85 -2.02
C ASP A 97 -10.62 7.39 -2.42
N VAL A 98 -9.96 6.96 -3.49
CA VAL A 98 -9.98 5.58 -3.97
C VAL A 98 -8.57 5.04 -4.12
N PHE A 99 -8.25 3.97 -3.39
CA PHE A 99 -7.06 3.18 -3.63
C PHE A 99 -7.39 2.09 -4.66
N LEU A 100 -6.84 2.22 -5.86
CA LEU A 100 -7.04 1.25 -6.93
C LEU A 100 -5.96 0.16 -6.83
N LEU A 101 -6.34 -1.01 -6.30
CA LEU A 101 -5.50 -2.19 -6.26
C LEU A 101 -5.34 -2.77 -7.67
N LEU A 102 -4.14 -2.60 -8.25
CA LEU A 102 -3.75 -3.11 -9.55
C LEU A 102 -3.49 -4.62 -9.49
N ASP A 103 -4.55 -5.42 -9.48
CA ASP A 103 -4.53 -6.88 -9.35
C ASP A 103 -4.56 -7.63 -10.69
N HIS A 104 -4.99 -7.00 -11.78
CA HIS A 104 -4.96 -7.60 -13.13
C HIS A 104 -3.56 -7.57 -13.78
N VAL A 105 -2.60 -6.84 -13.21
CA VAL A 105 -1.26 -6.66 -13.80
C VAL A 105 -0.37 -7.87 -13.52
N GLN A 106 0.70 -8.02 -14.30
CA GLN A 106 1.62 -9.14 -14.18
C GLN A 106 2.25 -9.24 -12.76
N PHE A 107 2.23 -10.46 -12.21
CA PHE A 107 2.92 -10.81 -10.99
C PHE A 107 4.45 -10.74 -11.17
N CYS A 108 5.12 -10.04 -10.26
CA CYS A 108 6.57 -9.94 -10.18
C CYS A 108 7.07 -10.79 -9.02
N GLU A 109 7.63 -11.97 -9.32
CA GLU A 109 8.20 -12.83 -8.30
C GLU A 109 9.30 -12.08 -7.54
N ARG A 110 9.34 -12.25 -6.22
CA ARG A 110 10.30 -11.57 -5.34
C ARG A 110 10.14 -10.04 -5.35
N GLY A 111 8.99 -9.55 -5.81
CA GLY A 111 8.56 -8.17 -5.61
C GLY A 111 7.91 -7.95 -4.25
N TRP A 112 7.49 -6.72 -3.99
CA TRP A 112 6.75 -6.38 -2.76
C TRP A 112 5.37 -7.05 -2.66
N GLN A 113 4.89 -7.61 -3.78
CA GLN A 113 3.62 -8.31 -3.88
C GLN A 113 3.55 -9.51 -2.94
N ASN A 114 4.63 -10.29 -2.83
CA ASN A 114 4.67 -11.51 -2.00
C ASN A 114 5.77 -11.52 -0.93
N ARG A 115 6.53 -10.42 -0.74
CA ARG A 115 7.50 -10.33 0.35
C ARG A 115 7.71 -8.90 0.82
N ASN A 116 8.10 -8.74 2.08
CA ASN A 116 8.53 -7.46 2.64
C ASN A 116 9.63 -7.67 3.68
N ARG A 117 10.23 -6.59 4.15
CA ARG A 117 11.34 -6.60 5.11
C ARG A 117 10.83 -6.31 6.52
N LEU A 118 11.41 -7.02 7.48
CA LEU A 118 11.30 -6.77 8.91
C LEU A 118 12.69 -6.58 9.50
N LEU A 119 12.79 -5.85 10.59
CA LEU A 119 14.03 -5.73 11.35
C LEU A 119 14.16 -6.93 12.30
N ILE A 120 15.18 -7.76 12.09
CA ILE A 120 15.44 -8.95 12.91
C ILE A 120 16.91 -8.91 13.36
N GLY A 121 17.15 -8.82 14.67
CA GLY A 121 18.51 -8.69 15.22
C GLY A 121 19.26 -7.50 14.63
N GLY A 122 18.58 -6.36 14.50
CA GLY A 122 19.14 -5.13 13.92
C GLY A 122 19.37 -5.14 12.41
N ARG A 123 18.95 -6.19 11.69
CA ARG A 123 19.17 -6.30 10.24
C ARG A 123 17.85 -6.51 9.48
N PRO A 124 17.65 -5.84 8.33
CA PRO A 124 16.48 -6.09 7.50
C PRO A 124 16.53 -7.50 6.91
N ARG A 125 15.45 -8.27 7.10
CA ARG A 125 15.27 -9.62 6.58
C ARG A 125 13.93 -9.74 5.87
N TYR A 126 13.92 -10.45 4.74
CA TYR A 126 12.69 -10.68 4.00
C TYR A 126 11.83 -11.75 4.66
N LEU A 127 10.55 -11.43 4.80
CA LEU A 127 9.48 -12.38 5.02
C LEU A 127 8.76 -12.60 3.69
N THR A 128 8.76 -13.83 3.18
CA THR A 128 8.24 -14.16 1.84
C THR A 128 7.09 -15.15 1.93
N VAL A 129 5.96 -14.80 1.34
CA VAL A 129 4.82 -15.69 1.14
C VAL A 129 5.15 -16.63 -0.03
N PRO A 130 5.17 -17.96 0.20
CA PRO A 130 5.39 -18.92 -0.86
C PRO A 130 4.19 -18.95 -1.82
N VAL A 131 4.46 -19.01 -3.13
CA VAL A 131 3.45 -19.03 -4.20
C VAL A 131 3.76 -20.12 -5.20
N HIS A 132 2.73 -20.63 -5.90
CA HIS A 132 2.92 -21.67 -6.91
C HIS A 132 3.74 -21.15 -8.09
N ARG A 133 4.78 -21.91 -8.50
CA ARG A 133 5.76 -21.49 -9.51
C ARG A 133 5.65 -22.15 -10.89
N ALA A 134 5.24 -23.42 -10.95
CA ALA A 134 5.36 -24.23 -12.17
C ALA A 134 4.29 -23.86 -13.22
N GLY A 135 4.71 -23.53 -14.44
CA GLY A 135 3.84 -23.35 -15.62
C GLY A 135 2.94 -22.11 -15.63
N ARG A 136 3.09 -21.19 -14.66
CA ARG A 136 2.20 -20.04 -14.44
C ARG A 136 2.89 -18.68 -14.58
N PHE A 137 3.96 -18.60 -15.37
CA PHE A 137 4.61 -17.32 -15.64
C PHE A 137 4.62 -17.03 -17.13
N PRO A 138 4.19 -15.83 -17.56
CA PRO A 138 3.59 -14.76 -16.75
C PRO A 138 2.14 -15.06 -16.32
N GLN A 139 1.76 -14.74 -15.07
CA GLN A 139 0.37 -14.77 -14.58
C GLN A 139 -0.04 -13.40 -14.03
N ALA A 140 -1.33 -13.10 -14.03
CA ALA A 140 -1.86 -11.90 -13.39
C ALA A 140 -1.85 -12.05 -11.87
N LEU A 141 -1.70 -10.93 -11.14
CA LEU A 141 -1.57 -10.94 -9.69
C LEU A 141 -2.83 -11.47 -8.96
N ASN A 142 -4.01 -11.31 -9.56
CA ASN A 142 -5.28 -11.87 -9.09
C ASN A 142 -5.42 -13.39 -9.30
N GLU A 143 -4.48 -14.03 -10.01
CA GLU A 143 -4.45 -15.49 -10.23
C GLU A 143 -3.42 -16.19 -9.31
N VAL A 144 -2.58 -15.42 -8.63
CA VAL A 144 -1.46 -15.93 -7.83
C VAL A 144 -1.97 -16.63 -6.58
N ARG A 145 -1.75 -17.95 -6.54
CA ARG A 145 -2.08 -18.79 -5.38
C ARG A 145 -0.88 -19.01 -4.46
N VAL A 146 -1.11 -18.89 -3.16
CA VAL A 146 -0.14 -19.21 -2.11
C VAL A 146 -0.04 -20.71 -1.93
N VAL A 147 1.16 -21.20 -1.64
CA VAL A 147 1.36 -22.62 -1.29
C VAL A 147 1.33 -22.73 0.22
N ASP A 148 0.51 -23.60 0.79
CA ASP A 148 0.64 -23.92 2.23
C ASP A 148 1.79 -24.89 2.52
N ALA A 149 2.94 -24.67 1.87
CA ALA A 149 4.15 -25.42 2.12
C ALA A 149 4.64 -25.07 3.53
N GLU A 150 4.80 -26.09 4.38
CA GLU A 150 5.47 -26.00 5.68
C GLU A 150 4.78 -25.07 6.71
N GLY A 151 3.48 -24.79 6.52
CA GLY A 151 2.71 -23.93 7.41
C GLY A 151 3.27 -22.50 7.47
N TRP A 152 3.44 -21.87 6.31
CA TRP A 152 4.08 -20.55 6.19
C TRP A 152 3.41 -19.50 7.08
N ARG A 153 2.08 -19.55 7.23
CA ARG A 153 1.31 -18.66 8.11
C ARG A 153 1.81 -18.73 9.55
N ARG A 154 1.93 -19.96 10.08
CA ARG A 154 2.44 -20.24 11.42
C ARG A 154 3.91 -19.81 11.56
N ARG A 155 4.73 -20.03 10.52
CA ARG A 155 6.13 -19.58 10.52
C ARG A 155 6.25 -18.06 10.55
N HIS A 156 5.46 -17.37 9.72
CA HIS A 156 5.45 -15.91 9.64
C HIS A 156 5.02 -15.30 10.96
N LEU A 157 3.96 -15.83 11.60
CA LEU A 157 3.54 -15.39 12.92
C LEU A 157 4.66 -15.54 13.96
N ARG A 158 5.32 -16.71 14.03
CA ARG A 158 6.46 -16.91 14.95
C ARG A 158 7.61 -15.94 14.68
N THR A 159 7.93 -15.68 13.42
CA THR A 159 8.99 -14.72 13.05
C THR A 159 8.62 -13.31 13.47
N LEU A 160 7.36 -12.90 13.27
CA LEU A 160 6.86 -11.60 13.69
C LEU A 160 6.86 -11.47 15.22
N ASP A 161 6.40 -12.49 15.95
CA ASP A 161 6.45 -12.52 17.41
C ASP A 161 7.88 -12.41 17.94
N ALA A 162 8.84 -13.11 17.33
CA ALA A 162 10.25 -13.03 17.73
C ALA A 162 10.85 -11.63 17.49
N ALA A 163 10.49 -10.97 16.38
CA ALA A 163 11.04 -9.68 15.98
C ALA A 163 10.36 -8.48 16.69
N LEU A 164 9.05 -8.57 16.87
CA LEU A 164 8.19 -7.47 17.30
C LEU A 164 7.63 -7.67 18.70
N GLY A 165 7.69 -8.88 19.27
CA GLY A 165 7.06 -9.26 20.54
C GLY A 165 7.45 -8.43 21.75
N ARG A 166 8.62 -7.79 21.72
CA ARG A 166 9.05 -6.85 22.77
C ARG A 166 8.52 -5.43 22.57
N GLY A 167 7.75 -5.17 21.52
CA GLY A 167 7.11 -3.88 21.26
C GLY A 167 5.86 -3.74 22.11
N ARG A 168 5.71 -2.59 22.79
CA ARG A 168 4.57 -2.30 23.67
C ARG A 168 3.21 -2.48 22.99
N HIS A 169 3.16 -2.27 21.68
CA HIS A 169 1.93 -2.30 20.90
C HIS A 169 1.81 -3.55 20.02
N TRP A 170 2.74 -4.50 20.13
CA TRP A 170 2.74 -5.67 19.25
C TRP A 170 1.51 -6.54 19.41
N GLU A 171 1.05 -6.78 20.64
CA GLU A 171 -0.14 -7.61 20.88
C GLU A 171 -1.36 -7.09 20.11
N GLN A 172 -1.63 -5.79 20.21
CA GLN A 172 -2.69 -5.14 19.45
C GLN A 172 -2.51 -5.28 17.93
N VAL A 173 -1.30 -4.99 17.43
CA VAL A 173 -0.98 -5.08 15.99
C VAL A 173 -1.11 -6.52 15.47
N ARG A 174 -0.65 -7.48 16.27
CA ARG A 174 -0.72 -8.91 15.96
C ARG A 174 -2.17 -9.34 15.82
N ASP A 175 -2.99 -9.03 16.82
CA ASP A 175 -4.33 -9.60 16.93
C ASP A 175 -5.34 -8.88 16.03
N GLU A 176 -5.22 -7.57 15.85
CA GLU A 176 -6.14 -6.79 15.01
C GLU A 176 -5.75 -6.78 13.52
N LEU A 177 -4.45 -6.84 13.18
CA LEU A 177 -3.99 -6.63 11.80
C LEU A 177 -3.41 -7.90 11.18
N VAL A 178 -2.48 -8.57 11.87
CA VAL A 178 -1.71 -9.69 11.32
C VAL A 178 -2.51 -11.00 11.35
N ARG A 179 -3.11 -11.36 12.49
CA ARG A 179 -3.85 -12.61 12.65
C ARG A 179 -5.01 -12.75 11.66
N PRO A 180 -5.85 -11.73 11.40
CA PRO A 180 -6.94 -11.86 10.44
C PRO A 180 -6.44 -12.18 9.02
N MET A 181 -5.34 -11.55 8.59
CA MET A 181 -4.69 -11.86 7.31
C MET A 181 -4.22 -13.32 7.26
N LEU A 182 -3.56 -13.79 8.33
CA LEU A 182 -3.01 -15.14 8.37
C LEU A 182 -4.10 -16.22 8.51
N ALA A 183 -5.21 -15.90 9.18
CA ALA A 183 -6.34 -16.81 9.38
C ALA A 183 -7.31 -16.85 8.19
N LEU A 184 -7.15 -15.96 7.21
CA LEU A 184 -8.02 -15.90 6.04
C LEU A 184 -8.00 -17.22 5.26
N GLU A 185 -9.19 -17.80 5.10
CA GLU A 185 -9.48 -18.97 4.26
C GLU A 185 -9.56 -18.58 2.78
N SER A 186 -8.46 -18.05 2.26
CA SER A 186 -8.24 -17.85 0.84
C SER A 186 -6.82 -18.29 0.49
N ASP A 187 -6.67 -18.84 -0.71
CA ASP A 187 -5.38 -19.17 -1.29
C ASP A 187 -4.89 -18.10 -2.29
N LEU A 188 -5.68 -17.07 -2.57
CA LEU A 188 -5.26 -15.98 -3.44
C LEU A 188 -4.40 -14.96 -2.67
N LEU A 189 -3.22 -14.65 -3.20
CA LEU A 189 -2.31 -13.67 -2.60
C LEU A 189 -2.96 -12.27 -2.49
N VAL A 190 -3.76 -11.88 -3.47
CA VAL A 190 -4.46 -10.58 -3.47
C VAL A 190 -5.45 -10.47 -2.31
N ASP A 191 -6.18 -11.54 -1.99
CA ASP A 191 -7.16 -11.52 -0.88
C ASP A 191 -6.44 -11.34 0.46
N ILE A 192 -5.37 -12.11 0.68
CA ILE A 192 -4.55 -12.05 1.89
C ILE A 192 -3.98 -10.65 2.07
N THR A 193 -3.33 -10.10 1.03
CA THR A 193 -2.70 -8.77 1.12
C THR A 193 -3.71 -7.64 1.27
N GLN A 194 -4.88 -7.74 0.63
CA GLN A 194 -5.94 -6.75 0.76
C GLN A 194 -6.54 -6.72 2.16
N VAL A 195 -6.82 -7.88 2.78
CA VAL A 195 -7.36 -7.94 4.15
C VAL A 195 -6.44 -7.23 5.13
N PHE A 196 -5.13 -7.47 5.04
CA PHE A 196 -4.17 -6.77 5.89
C PHE A 196 -4.19 -5.25 5.64
N PHE A 197 -4.18 -4.84 4.37
CA PHE A 197 -4.19 -3.43 4.01
C PHE A 197 -5.44 -2.71 4.52
N GLU A 198 -6.63 -3.28 4.33
CA GLU A 198 -7.89 -2.70 4.81
C GLU A 198 -7.95 -2.62 6.33
N ASN A 199 -7.42 -3.62 7.04
CA ASN A 199 -7.29 -3.56 8.50
C ASN A 199 -6.36 -2.42 8.93
N CYS A 200 -5.25 -2.18 8.22
CA CYS A 200 -4.40 -1.00 8.46
C CYS A 200 -5.16 0.31 8.22
N LEU A 201 -5.94 0.42 7.13
CA LEU A 201 -6.73 1.63 6.86
C LEU A 201 -7.71 1.92 8.00
N ARG A 202 -8.43 0.89 8.45
CA ARG A 202 -9.40 1.01 9.56
C ARG A 202 -8.71 1.43 10.86
N ALA A 203 -7.67 0.70 11.26
CA ALA A 203 -6.96 0.98 12.51
C ALA A 203 -6.35 2.39 12.52
N LEU A 204 -5.73 2.80 11.41
CA LEU A 204 -5.11 4.13 11.30
C LEU A 204 -6.13 5.26 11.10
N GLY A 205 -7.41 4.96 10.87
CA GLY A 205 -8.41 6.00 10.56
C GLY A 205 -8.16 6.67 9.21
N ILE A 206 -7.77 5.90 8.19
CA ILE A 206 -7.55 6.37 6.82
C ILE A 206 -8.83 6.15 6.01
N SER A 207 -9.53 7.23 5.66
CA SER A 207 -10.80 7.19 4.91
C SER A 207 -10.64 6.97 3.40
N CYS A 208 -10.19 5.79 2.99
CA CYS A 208 -9.96 5.45 1.58
C CYS A 208 -10.80 4.25 1.15
N ARG A 209 -11.52 4.35 0.03
CA ARG A 209 -12.22 3.21 -0.58
C ARG A 209 -11.22 2.37 -1.37
N VAL A 210 -11.23 1.05 -1.19
CA VAL A 210 -10.38 0.13 -1.95
C VAL A 210 -11.18 -0.45 -3.11
N VAL A 211 -10.61 -0.43 -4.32
CA VAL A 211 -11.23 -0.99 -5.53
C VAL A 211 -10.21 -1.87 -6.24
N ARG A 212 -10.59 -3.08 -6.64
CA ARG A 212 -9.77 -3.93 -7.52
C ARG A 212 -9.90 -3.46 -8.95
N SER A 213 -8.77 -3.34 -9.63
CA SER A 213 -8.72 -2.99 -11.05
C SER A 213 -9.35 -4.03 -11.97
N SER A 214 -9.34 -5.31 -11.58
CA SER A 214 -10.02 -6.39 -12.30
C SER A 214 -11.55 -6.25 -12.33
N ALA A 215 -12.12 -5.42 -11.46
CA ALA A 215 -13.54 -5.08 -11.48
C ALA A 215 -13.88 -3.91 -12.41
N LEU A 216 -12.89 -3.33 -13.10
CA LEU A 216 -13.05 -2.22 -14.03
C LEU A 216 -12.79 -2.68 -15.47
N GLU A 217 -13.47 -2.06 -16.42
CA GLU A 217 -13.25 -2.31 -17.85
C GLU A 217 -12.09 -1.45 -18.34
N LEU A 218 -10.87 -1.86 -18.03
CA LEU A 218 -9.67 -1.10 -18.37
C LEU A 218 -9.25 -1.40 -19.81
N GLY A 219 -9.63 -0.52 -20.74
CA GLY A 219 -9.11 -0.54 -22.11
C GLY A 219 -7.66 -0.07 -22.19
N GLY A 220 -6.93 -0.53 -23.20
CA GLY A 220 -5.58 -0.06 -23.55
C GLY A 220 -4.43 -0.88 -22.95
N THR A 221 -3.37 -1.09 -23.74
CA THR A 221 -2.19 -1.89 -23.36
C THR A 221 -1.09 -1.09 -22.66
N ARG A 222 -1.19 0.23 -22.62
CA ARG A 222 -0.19 1.11 -21.98
C ARG A 222 -0.66 1.58 -20.62
N ALA A 223 0.26 1.57 -19.65
CA ALA A 223 0.02 1.95 -18.26
C ALA A 223 -0.72 3.29 -18.10
N ALA A 224 -0.31 4.34 -18.81
CA ALA A 224 -0.94 5.66 -18.69
C ALA A 224 -2.41 5.67 -19.16
N GLY A 225 -2.71 4.98 -20.26
CA GLY A 225 -4.08 4.87 -20.78
C GLY A 225 -4.99 4.10 -19.81
N MET A 226 -4.47 3.00 -19.24
CA MET A 226 -5.16 2.24 -18.20
C MET A 226 -5.49 3.10 -16.96
N LEU A 227 -4.54 3.92 -16.50
CA LEU A 227 -4.75 4.81 -15.35
C LEU A 227 -5.81 5.88 -15.63
N VAL A 228 -5.82 6.44 -16.83
CA VAL A 228 -6.83 7.43 -17.26
C VAL A 228 -8.20 6.76 -17.39
N ALA A 229 -8.28 5.58 -17.99
CA ALA A 229 -9.53 4.81 -18.11
C ALA A 229 -10.12 4.50 -16.73
N ALA A 230 -9.29 4.04 -15.80
CA ALA A 230 -9.70 3.82 -14.42
C ALA A 230 -10.19 5.10 -13.74
N ALA A 231 -9.44 6.20 -13.90
CA ALA A 231 -9.82 7.49 -13.32
C ALA A 231 -11.19 7.94 -13.84
N ARG A 232 -11.45 7.84 -15.14
CA ARG A 232 -12.74 8.19 -15.75
C ARG A 232 -13.90 7.37 -15.20
N GLN A 233 -13.75 6.03 -15.14
CA GLN A 233 -14.79 5.16 -14.58
C GLN A 233 -15.06 5.43 -13.10
N LEU A 234 -14.04 5.86 -12.37
CA LEU A 234 -14.13 6.22 -10.96
C LEU A 234 -14.56 7.68 -10.71
N GLY A 235 -14.85 8.45 -11.77
CA GLY A 235 -15.20 9.88 -11.66
C GLY A 235 -14.07 10.74 -11.09
N ALA A 236 -12.82 10.31 -11.24
CA ALA A 236 -11.64 10.95 -10.70
C ALA A 236 -11.02 11.93 -11.68
N ALA A 237 -10.70 13.12 -11.17
CA ALA A 237 -10.01 14.16 -11.93
C ALA A 237 -8.50 14.13 -11.71
N ARG A 238 -8.02 13.33 -10.75
CA ARG A 238 -6.61 13.23 -10.41
C ARG A 238 -6.19 11.79 -10.09
N VAL A 239 -5.05 11.40 -10.63
CA VAL A 239 -4.34 10.17 -10.30
C VAL A 239 -3.05 10.52 -9.57
N VAL A 240 -2.83 9.92 -8.40
CA VAL A 240 -1.63 10.10 -7.59
C VAL A 240 -0.79 8.81 -7.63
N VAL A 241 0.38 8.89 -8.26
CA VAL A 241 1.30 7.75 -8.43
C VAL A 241 2.52 7.88 -7.52
N GLY A 242 3.25 6.79 -7.27
CA GLY A 242 4.50 6.85 -6.48
C GLY A 242 5.67 7.49 -7.24
N GLU A 243 6.72 7.91 -6.55
CA GLU A 243 7.95 8.45 -7.17
C GLU A 243 8.59 7.46 -8.16
N GLY A 244 8.61 6.17 -7.82
CA GLY A 244 9.14 5.10 -8.68
C GLY A 244 8.40 4.94 -10.02
N SER A 245 7.20 5.52 -10.14
CA SER A 245 6.37 5.44 -11.34
C SER A 245 6.96 6.19 -12.52
N ARG A 246 7.75 7.24 -12.26
CA ARG A 246 8.40 8.04 -13.32
C ARG A 246 9.24 7.18 -14.27
N ARG A 247 9.81 6.07 -13.77
CA ARG A 247 10.65 5.17 -14.58
C ARG A 247 9.88 4.41 -15.66
N TYR A 248 8.63 4.02 -15.41
CA TYR A 248 7.83 3.21 -16.34
C TYR A 248 6.70 4.00 -17.00
N LEU A 249 6.25 5.08 -16.37
CA LEU A 249 5.29 6.01 -16.97
C LEU A 249 5.97 6.95 -17.98
N GLY A 250 7.28 7.15 -17.88
CA GLY A 250 8.02 8.13 -18.70
C GLY A 250 7.70 9.57 -18.28
N GLU A 251 7.99 10.53 -19.17
CA GLU A 251 7.50 11.90 -19.08
C GLU A 251 5.99 11.92 -19.40
N LEU A 252 5.15 11.51 -18.45
CA LEU A 252 3.72 11.73 -18.64
C LEU A 252 3.41 13.22 -18.54
N PRO A 253 2.61 13.76 -19.48
CA PRO A 253 2.04 15.08 -19.32
C PRO A 253 1.37 15.20 -17.95
N ALA A 254 1.48 16.38 -17.34
CA ALA A 254 0.82 16.67 -16.06
C ALA A 254 -0.70 16.46 -16.11
N VAL A 255 -1.28 16.51 -17.32
CA VAL A 255 -2.68 16.19 -17.60
C VAL A 255 -2.75 15.31 -18.83
N VAL A 256 -3.41 14.16 -18.71
CA VAL A 256 -3.72 13.28 -19.84
C VAL A 256 -5.23 13.18 -19.91
N ASP A 257 -5.81 13.56 -21.04
CA ASP A 257 -7.23 13.29 -21.31
C ASP A 257 -8.21 13.93 -20.29
N GLY A 258 -7.80 15.05 -19.70
CA GLY A 258 -8.53 15.78 -18.65
C GLY A 258 -8.25 15.30 -17.22
N VAL A 259 -7.43 14.26 -17.05
CA VAL A 259 -7.04 13.70 -15.75
C VAL A 259 -5.65 14.20 -15.37
N ALA A 260 -5.54 14.87 -14.22
CA ALA A 260 -4.26 15.32 -13.69
C ALA A 260 -3.46 14.13 -13.14
N ILE A 261 -2.19 14.01 -13.54
CA ILE A 261 -1.26 13.00 -13.01
C ILE A 261 -0.29 13.69 -12.08
N ALA A 262 -0.26 13.25 -10.83
CA ALA A 262 0.62 13.80 -9.81
C ALA A 262 1.43 12.72 -9.14
N VAL A 263 2.61 13.09 -8.64
CA VAL A 263 3.44 12.21 -7.83
C VAL A 263 3.17 12.45 -6.35
N SER A 264 2.88 11.38 -5.63
CA SER A 264 2.68 11.34 -4.18
C SER A 264 3.92 11.87 -3.48
N ARG A 265 3.71 12.72 -2.47
CA ARG A 265 4.79 13.26 -1.64
C ARG A 265 4.78 12.55 -0.31
N PHE A 266 5.82 11.78 -0.05
CA PHE A 266 5.99 11.05 1.19
C PHE A 266 7.38 11.33 1.77
N ARG A 267 7.42 11.86 2.99
CA ARG A 267 8.64 11.92 3.80
C ARG A 267 8.59 10.80 4.81
N HIS A 268 9.57 9.91 4.80
CA HIS A 268 9.59 8.79 5.74
C HIS A 268 9.78 9.32 7.18
N PRO A 269 8.89 8.99 8.13
CA PRO A 269 9.10 9.36 9.51
C PRO A 269 10.21 8.52 10.12
N THR A 270 10.97 9.09 11.05
CA THR A 270 11.89 8.33 11.89
C THR A 270 11.21 7.95 13.20
N TYR A 271 11.56 6.79 13.73
CA TYR A 271 10.98 6.25 14.96
C TYR A 271 11.95 5.28 15.61
N PRO A 272 11.78 4.95 16.91
CA PRO A 272 12.66 4.03 17.60
C PRO A 272 12.64 2.62 16.99
N GLN A 273 13.80 2.17 16.52
CA GLN A 273 14.02 0.81 16.02
C GLN A 273 14.93 0.07 16.98
N ARG A 274 14.39 -0.94 17.67
CA ARG A 274 15.17 -1.73 18.63
C ARG A 274 16.28 -2.50 17.91
N GLU A 275 17.38 -2.73 18.63
CA GLU A 275 18.50 -3.59 18.20
C GLU A 275 19.24 -3.09 16.94
N SER A 276 18.95 -1.87 16.45
CA SER A 276 19.68 -1.25 15.35
C SER A 276 20.39 0.03 15.81
N SER A 277 21.64 0.20 15.40
CA SER A 277 22.43 1.41 15.64
C SER A 277 22.18 2.51 14.60
N ARG A 278 21.47 2.18 13.51
CA ARG A 278 21.10 3.11 12.42
C ARG A 278 19.65 2.91 12.05
N PHE A 279 18.98 3.98 11.65
CA PHE A 279 17.63 3.89 11.13
C PHE A 279 17.60 3.10 9.81
N VAL A 280 16.71 2.12 9.72
CA VAL A 280 16.48 1.29 8.55
C VAL A 280 15.12 1.66 7.95
N ASP A 281 15.14 2.22 6.75
CA ASP A 281 13.91 2.60 6.04
C ASP A 281 13.24 1.42 5.31
N ALA A 282 12.01 1.67 4.82
CA ALA A 282 11.22 0.72 4.02
C ALA A 282 11.21 -0.71 4.57
N LEU A 283 10.98 -0.77 5.87
CA LEU A 283 10.42 -1.92 6.54
C LEU A 283 8.91 -1.92 6.31
N SER A 284 8.29 -3.07 6.61
CA SER A 284 6.84 -3.13 6.74
C SER A 284 6.32 -2.14 7.78
N CYS A 285 5.10 -1.62 7.56
CA CYS A 285 4.39 -0.76 8.49
C CYS A 285 4.19 -1.40 9.87
N VAL A 286 4.20 -2.73 9.97
CA VAL A 286 4.07 -3.42 11.26
C VAL A 286 5.21 -3.08 12.23
N ASP A 287 6.40 -2.72 11.74
CA ASP A 287 7.51 -2.33 12.60
C ASP A 287 7.20 -1.01 13.31
N LEU A 288 6.79 0.04 12.55
CA LEU A 288 6.30 1.30 13.13
C LEU A 288 5.17 1.04 14.13
N LEU A 289 4.12 0.34 13.69
CA LEU A 289 2.92 0.11 14.49
C LEU A 289 3.22 -0.61 15.80
N ALA A 290 4.10 -1.62 15.79
CA ALA A 290 4.49 -2.35 16.99
C ALA A 290 5.34 -1.51 17.97
N ARG A 291 6.07 -0.52 17.45
CA ARG A 291 6.98 0.35 18.23
C ARG A 291 6.26 1.53 18.87
N VAL A 292 5.39 2.20 18.11
CA VAL A 292 4.77 3.47 18.55
C VAL A 292 3.26 3.38 18.76
N GLY A 293 2.62 2.31 18.28
CA GLY A 293 1.17 2.14 18.36
C GLY A 293 0.41 2.88 17.26
N VAL A 294 -0.86 2.54 17.11
CA VAL A 294 -1.71 3.03 16.01
C VAL A 294 -1.92 4.54 16.07
N GLY A 295 -2.20 5.10 17.25
CA GLY A 295 -2.47 6.53 17.39
C GLY A 295 -1.28 7.43 16.99
N GLU A 296 -0.08 7.10 17.46
CA GLU A 296 1.14 7.84 17.10
C GLU A 296 1.53 7.59 15.63
N ALA A 297 1.36 6.36 15.13
CA ALA A 297 1.59 6.05 13.72
C ALA A 297 0.67 6.87 12.80
N SER A 298 -0.61 7.06 13.16
CA SER A 298 -1.54 7.92 12.42
C SER A 298 -1.08 9.39 12.38
N ARG A 299 -0.57 9.92 13.50
CA ARG A 299 0.00 11.27 13.56
C ARG A 299 1.22 11.40 12.64
N MET A 300 2.19 10.49 12.78
CA MET A 300 3.40 10.46 11.96
C MET A 300 3.09 10.34 10.46
N LEU A 301 2.10 9.52 10.07
CA LEU A 301 1.66 9.40 8.68
C LEU A 301 1.01 10.69 8.15
N SER A 302 0.23 11.40 8.98
CA SER A 302 -0.39 12.68 8.60
C SER A 302 0.67 13.75 8.27
N GLU A 303 1.73 13.83 9.07
CA GLU A 303 2.84 14.77 8.89
C GLU A 303 3.67 14.40 7.65
N SER A 304 3.88 13.09 7.45
CA SER A 304 4.63 12.53 6.31
C SER A 304 4.04 12.92 4.95
N VAL A 305 2.73 13.17 4.88
CA VAL A 305 2.04 13.61 3.66
C VAL A 305 1.80 15.13 3.62
N SER A 306 1.62 15.79 4.77
CA SER A 306 1.32 17.23 4.85
C SER A 306 2.55 18.09 4.59
N GLY A 307 3.75 17.57 4.83
CA GLY A 307 5.01 18.28 4.58
C GLY A 307 5.39 19.29 5.67
N GLU A 308 4.61 19.37 6.75
CA GLU A 308 4.98 20.09 7.96
C GLU A 308 5.89 19.18 8.82
N PRO A 309 7.06 19.64 9.27
CA PRO A 309 7.87 18.88 10.21
C PRO A 309 7.13 18.74 11.55
N SER A 310 7.24 17.57 12.19
CA SER A 310 6.97 17.44 13.64
C SER A 310 7.81 18.50 14.37
N PRO A 311 7.21 19.27 15.31
CA PRO A 311 7.94 20.25 16.12
C PRO A 311 9.00 19.59 17.00
#